data_AF-A0A1A8RH68-F1
#
_entry.id   AF-A0A1A8RH68-F1
#
_cell.length_a   1.000
_cell.length_b   1.000
_cell.length_c   1.000
_cell.angle_alpha   90.00
_cell.angle_beta   90.00
_cell.angle_gamma   90.00
#
_symmetry.space_group_name_H-M   'P 1'
#
loop_
_entity.id
_entity.type
_entity.pdbx_description
1 polymer ?
#
loop_
_entity_poly.entity_id
_entity_poly.type
_entity_poly.pdbx_seq_one_letter_code
_entity_poly.pdbx_strand_id
1 'polypeptide(L)'
;MSVLLSIREMSADKRSDVLYEIFECLFRLMKNNSEVRFMWVPAHSGVEGNEIADYYAKQAKKLDTMMEVPYSVAEVKSVIRQQILDEWQEQWIRDVKGRHLYKLKGKVGRMEVIQMSNRNQAVITRMRMGHTALNSTLFILGRRNT
;
A
#
# COMPACT_ATOMS: atom_id res chain seq x y z
N MET A 1 -2.87 7.38 -10.96
CA MET A 1 -3.51 8.40 -11.80
C MET A 1 -2.72 9.72 -11.66
N SER A 2 -2.58 10.53 -12.72
CA SER A 2 -1.98 11.88 -12.62
C SER A 2 -2.99 12.88 -12.02
N VAL A 3 -2.53 13.94 -11.34
CA VAL A 3 -3.40 14.96 -10.72
C VAL A 3 -4.34 15.59 -11.75
N LEU A 4 -3.83 15.92 -12.95
CA LEU A 4 -4.64 16.51 -14.02
C LEU A 4 -5.74 15.55 -14.48
N LEU A 5 -5.42 14.26 -14.55
CA LEU A 5 -6.38 13.22 -14.91
C LEU A 5 -7.44 13.06 -13.82
N SER A 6 -7.04 13.09 -12.55
CA SER A 6 -7.96 13.02 -11.41
C SER A 6 -8.94 14.19 -11.36
N ILE A 7 -8.48 15.42 -11.66
CA ILE A 7 -9.36 16.59 -11.79
C ILE A 7 -10.32 16.41 -12.96
N ARG A 8 -9.82 15.93 -14.11
CA ARG A 8 -10.64 15.71 -15.31
C ARG A 8 -11.70 14.64 -15.12
N GLU A 9 -11.35 13.52 -14.48
CA GLU A 9 -12.23 12.38 -14.23
C GLU A 9 -13.07 12.56 -12.96
N MET A 10 -12.84 13.63 -12.20
CA MET A 10 -13.47 13.91 -10.91
C MET A 10 -13.32 12.75 -9.91
N SER A 11 -12.17 12.07 -9.95
CA SER A 11 -11.87 10.90 -9.14
C SER A 11 -10.40 10.86 -8.72
N ALA A 12 -10.14 10.53 -7.46
CA ALA A 12 -8.80 10.32 -6.93
C ALA A 12 -8.74 9.06 -6.06
N ASP A 13 -7.74 8.21 -6.32
CA ASP A 13 -7.59 6.92 -5.64
C ASP A 13 -7.27 7.02 -4.14
N LYS A 14 -6.53 8.06 -3.73
CA LYS A 14 -5.95 8.17 -2.37
C LYS A 14 -6.32 9.44 -1.61
N ARG A 15 -6.56 10.54 -2.32
CA ARG A 15 -6.76 11.89 -1.76
C ARG A 15 -8.03 12.55 -2.30
N SER A 16 -9.16 11.85 -2.13
CA SER A 16 -10.48 12.39 -2.52
C SER A 16 -10.86 13.63 -1.70
N ASP A 17 -10.35 13.74 -0.48
CA ASP A 17 -10.44 14.91 0.41
C ASP A 17 -9.88 16.17 -0.28
N VAL A 18 -8.62 16.15 -0.70
CA VAL A 18 -7.99 17.27 -1.41
C VAL A 18 -8.69 17.56 -2.72
N LEU A 19 -9.12 16.52 -3.44
CA LEU A 19 -9.84 16.71 -4.70
C LEU A 19 -11.17 17.46 -4.49
N TYR A 20 -11.89 17.16 -3.41
CA TYR A 20 -13.11 17.86 -3.03
C TYR A 20 -12.82 19.33 -2.67
N GLU A 21 -11.77 19.61 -1.90
CA GLU A 21 -11.33 20.98 -1.60
C GLU A 21 -10.99 21.78 -2.86
N ILE A 22 -10.28 21.15 -3.83
CA ILE A 22 -10.01 21.76 -5.13
C ILE A 22 -11.32 22.09 -5.86
N PHE A 23 -12.29 21.17 -5.89
CA PHE A 23 -13.57 21.43 -6.54
C PHE A 23 -14.39 22.52 -5.85
N GLU A 24 -14.37 22.59 -4.52
CA GLU A 24 -14.99 23.71 -3.80
C GLU A 24 -14.35 25.04 -4.18
N CYS A 25 -13.01 25.10 -4.23
CA CYS A 25 -12.28 26.30 -4.65
C CYS A 25 -12.63 26.70 -6.08
N LEU A 26 -12.63 25.74 -7.01
CA LEU A 26 -13.01 25.99 -8.41
C LEU A 26 -14.46 26.49 -8.53
N PHE A 27 -15.38 25.92 -7.76
CA PHE A 27 -16.78 26.35 -7.74
C PHE A 27 -16.92 27.79 -7.21
N ARG A 28 -16.16 28.17 -6.18
CA ARG A 28 -16.12 29.55 -5.66
C ARG A 28 -15.57 30.53 -6.70
N LEU A 29 -14.50 30.16 -7.41
CA LEU A 29 -13.92 30.99 -8.48
C LEU A 29 -14.90 31.16 -9.65
N MET A 30 -15.59 30.09 -10.04
CA MET A 30 -16.60 30.13 -11.08
C MET A 30 -17.77 31.05 -10.72
N LYS A 31 -18.23 31.03 -9.45
CA LYS A 31 -19.24 31.96 -8.94
C LYS A 31 -18.81 33.44 -9.01
N ASN A 32 -17.52 33.69 -8.96
CA ASN A 32 -16.93 35.02 -9.08
C ASN A 32 -16.57 35.38 -10.54
N ASN A 33 -17.14 34.69 -11.53
CA ASN A 33 -16.87 34.87 -12.96
C ASN A 33 -15.38 34.73 -13.33
N SER A 34 -14.61 33.95 -12.56
CA SER A 34 -13.21 33.65 -12.88
C SER A 34 -13.10 32.32 -13.63
N GLU A 35 -12.49 32.35 -14.81
CA GLU A 35 -12.19 31.16 -15.60
C GLU A 35 -10.83 30.57 -15.20
N VAL A 36 -10.80 29.28 -14.85
CA VAL A 36 -9.55 28.56 -14.52
C VAL A 36 -9.31 27.47 -15.56
N ARG A 37 -8.13 27.47 -16.17
CA ARG A 37 -7.69 26.42 -17.11
C ARG A 37 -6.48 25.69 -16.56
N PHE A 38 -6.52 24.37 -16.63
CA PHE A 38 -5.40 23.51 -16.28
C PHE A 38 -4.67 23.06 -17.53
N MET A 39 -3.35 23.17 -17.54
CA MET A 39 -2.49 22.72 -18.63
C MET A 39 -1.35 21.88 -18.07
N TRP A 40 -1.04 20.77 -18.74
CA TRP A 40 0.15 20.00 -18.44
C TRP A 40 1.34 20.59 -19.19
N VAL A 41 2.47 20.73 -18.49
CA VAL A 41 3.76 21.09 -19.07
C VAL A 41 4.80 20.04 -18.68
N PRO A 42 5.76 19.73 -19.56
CA PRO A 42 6.82 18.79 -19.24
C PRO A 42 7.77 19.37 -18.20
N ALA A 43 8.19 18.53 -17.25
CA ALA A 43 9.18 18.89 -16.24
C ALA A 43 10.58 19.03 -16.87
N HIS A 44 11.43 19.89 -16.28
CA HIS A 44 12.84 20.04 -16.64
C HIS A 44 13.09 20.32 -18.13
N SER A 45 12.17 21.04 -18.76
CA SER A 45 12.20 21.36 -20.19
C SER A 45 12.56 22.82 -20.44
N GLY A 46 12.95 23.57 -19.40
CA GLY A 46 13.37 24.97 -19.52
C GLY A 46 12.20 25.96 -19.61
N VAL A 47 10.97 25.53 -19.30
CA VAL A 47 9.82 26.45 -19.19
C VAL A 47 10.00 27.28 -17.92
N GLU A 48 10.45 28.52 -18.08
CA GLU A 48 10.89 29.40 -16.99
C GLU A 48 9.94 29.40 -15.78
N GLY A 49 8.64 29.66 -15.98
CA GLY A 49 7.66 29.68 -14.90
C GLY A 49 7.50 28.34 -14.17
N ASN A 50 7.64 27.21 -14.87
CA ASN A 50 7.58 25.88 -14.28
C ASN A 50 8.85 25.55 -13.49
N GLU A 51 10.03 25.93 -14.00
CA GLU A 51 11.30 25.75 -13.30
C GLU A 51 11.36 26.61 -12.02
N ILE A 52 10.86 27.85 -12.07
CA ILE A 52 10.75 28.73 -10.90
C ILE A 52 9.80 28.12 -9.85
N ALA A 53 8.63 27.63 -10.27
CA ALA A 53 7.69 26.98 -9.36
C ALA A 53 8.28 25.72 -8.71
N ASP A 54 8.96 24.86 -9.48
CA ASP A 54 9.63 23.66 -8.96
C ASP A 54 10.80 24.01 -8.02
N TYR A 55 11.56 25.05 -8.33
CA TYR A 55 12.61 25.58 -7.45
C TYR A 55 12.04 25.98 -6.09
N TYR A 56 10.98 26.80 -6.05
CA TYR A 56 10.37 27.21 -4.80
C TYR A 56 9.71 26.05 -4.05
N ALA A 57 9.05 25.11 -4.75
CA ALA A 57 8.50 23.90 -4.13
C ALA A 57 9.61 23.05 -3.47
N LYS A 58 10.79 22.97 -4.08
CA LYS A 58 11.96 22.31 -3.48
C LYS A 58 12.53 23.06 -2.28
N GLN A 59 12.59 24.39 -2.33
CA GLN A 59 13.06 25.18 -1.17
C GLN A 59 12.08 25.11 0.00
N ALA A 60 10.77 25.07 -0.27
CA ALA A 60 9.74 24.98 0.77
C ALA A 60 9.92 23.73 1.65
N LYS A 61 10.43 22.62 1.10
CA LYS A 61 10.75 21.41 1.88
C LYS A 61 11.83 21.61 2.95
N LYS A 62 12.65 22.65 2.85
CA LYS A 62 13.70 22.99 3.82
C LYS A 62 13.22 23.93 4.91
N LEU A 63 12.04 24.52 4.75
CA LEU A 63 11.44 25.40 5.74
C LEU A 63 10.78 24.54 6.82
N ASP A 64 10.85 25.00 8.07
CA ASP A 64 10.20 24.33 9.22
C ASP A 64 8.68 24.62 9.28
N THR A 65 8.18 25.39 8.32
CA THR A 65 6.76 25.70 8.20
C THR A 65 6.05 24.57 7.48
N MET A 66 5.39 23.69 8.25
CA MET A 66 4.51 22.66 7.69
C MET A 66 3.06 23.17 7.66
N MET A 67 2.42 23.02 6.50
CA MET A 67 0.98 23.06 6.43
C MET A 67 0.44 21.76 7.01
N GLU A 68 -0.38 21.83 8.05
CA GLU A 68 -1.06 20.65 8.60
C GLU A 68 -2.12 20.19 7.61
N VAL A 69 -1.73 19.22 6.78
CA VAL A 69 -2.67 18.52 5.91
C VAL A 69 -3.17 17.29 6.67
N PRO A 70 -4.47 17.15 6.91
CA PRO A 70 -5.01 15.99 7.61
C PRO A 70 -4.75 14.72 6.81
N TYR A 71 -4.53 13.62 7.53
CA TYR A 71 -4.38 12.32 6.91
C TYR A 71 -5.67 11.91 6.20
N SER A 72 -5.53 11.35 5.00
CA SER A 72 -6.64 10.70 4.34
C SER A 72 -6.96 9.37 5.02
N VAL A 73 -8.19 8.90 4.87
CA VAL A 73 -8.63 7.60 5.40
C VAL A 73 -7.74 6.46 4.89
N ALA A 74 -7.26 6.55 3.65
CA ALA A 74 -6.37 5.54 3.08
C ALA A 74 -4.98 5.55 3.75
N GLU A 75 -4.45 6.73 4.06
CA GLU A 75 -3.18 6.89 4.77
C GLU A 75 -3.28 6.34 6.19
N VAL A 76 -4.33 6.71 6.94
CA VAL A 76 -4.57 6.18 8.29
C VAL A 76 -4.69 4.65 8.27
N LYS A 77 -5.49 4.09 7.33
CA LYS A 77 -5.60 2.63 7.17
C LYS A 77 -4.27 1.96 6.87
N SER A 78 -3.41 2.62 6.09
CA SER A 78 -2.07 2.11 5.78
C SER A 78 -1.19 2.06 7.03
N VAL A 79 -1.20 3.11 7.85
CA VAL A 79 -0.45 3.17 9.12
C VAL A 79 -0.92 2.07 10.07
N ILE A 80 -2.23 1.94 10.28
CA ILE A 80 -2.81 0.89 11.13
C ILE A 80 -2.43 -0.50 10.62
N ARG A 81 -2.52 -0.73 9.30
CA ARG A 81 -2.15 -2.02 8.71
C ARG A 81 -0.68 -2.34 8.93
N GLN A 82 0.20 -1.35 8.85
CA GLN A 82 1.62 -1.53 9.10
C GLN A 82 1.86 -1.94 10.55
N GLN A 83 1.25 -1.24 11.51
CA GLN A 83 1.34 -1.58 12.92
C GLN A 83 0.88 -3.01 13.22
N ILE A 84 -0.27 -3.42 12.65
CA ILE A 84 -0.77 -4.80 12.79
C ILE A 84 0.22 -5.82 12.22
N LEU A 85 0.84 -5.53 11.07
CA LEU A 85 1.82 -6.43 10.46
C LEU A 85 3.08 -6.53 11.31
N ASP A 86 3.53 -5.45 11.92
CA ASP A 86 4.71 -5.42 12.78
C ASP A 86 4.46 -6.21 14.07
N GLU A 87 3.31 -6.03 14.71
CA GLU A 87 2.90 -6.83 15.87
C GLU A 87 2.77 -8.32 15.53
N TRP A 88 2.18 -8.64 14.37
CA TRP A 88 2.08 -10.02 13.92
C TRP A 88 3.46 -10.62 13.61
N GLN A 89 4.37 -9.83 13.03
CA GLN A 89 5.74 -10.24 12.76
C GLN A 89 6.50 -10.57 14.04
N GLU A 90 6.35 -9.74 15.07
CA GLU A 90 6.96 -10.00 16.38
C GLU A 90 6.43 -11.27 17.03
N GLN A 91 5.11 -11.48 17.00
CA GLN A 91 4.50 -12.72 17.47
C GLN A 91 5.04 -13.92 16.69
N TRP A 92 5.16 -13.80 15.36
CA TRP A 92 5.68 -14.86 14.51
C TRP A 92 7.14 -15.24 14.83
N ILE A 93 7.97 -14.27 15.23
CA ILE A 93 9.34 -14.50 15.67
C ILE A 93 9.38 -15.25 17.00
N ARG A 94 8.50 -14.90 17.94
CA ARG A 94 8.49 -15.43 19.31
C ARG A 94 7.75 -16.76 19.47
N ASP A 95 6.79 -17.07 18.59
CA ASP A 95 5.96 -18.27 18.71
C ASP A 95 6.80 -19.56 18.60
N VAL A 96 6.42 -20.57 19.39
CA VAL A 96 7.00 -21.91 19.39
C VAL A 96 6.34 -22.82 18.35
N LYS A 97 5.15 -22.47 17.86
CA LYS A 97 4.42 -23.20 16.83
C LYS A 97 4.83 -22.73 15.43
N GLY A 98 4.61 -23.58 14.43
CA GLY A 98 4.86 -23.20 13.03
C GLY A 98 6.33 -22.99 12.64
N ARG A 99 7.29 -23.39 13.48
CA ARG A 99 8.73 -23.16 13.25
C ARG A 99 9.28 -23.74 11.95
N HIS A 100 8.67 -24.81 11.44
CA HIS A 100 9.00 -25.34 10.11
C HIS A 100 8.66 -24.33 9.01
N LEU A 101 7.46 -23.75 9.04
CA LEU A 101 7.06 -22.69 8.11
C LEU A 101 7.92 -21.43 8.32
N TYR A 102 8.24 -21.06 9.56
CA TYR A 102 9.10 -19.91 9.86
C TYR A 102 10.47 -20.00 9.16
N LYS A 103 11.08 -21.19 9.15
CA LYS A 103 12.36 -21.43 8.45
C LYS A 103 12.26 -21.17 6.95
N LEU A 104 11.11 -21.48 6.33
CA LEU A 104 10.87 -21.22 4.91
C LEU A 104 10.43 -19.79 4.65
N LYS A 105 9.73 -19.18 5.61
CA LYS A 105 9.13 -17.86 5.52
C LYS A 105 9.18 -17.16 6.88
N GLY A 106 10.28 -16.43 7.09
CA GLY A 106 10.50 -15.66 8.32
C GLY A 106 9.67 -14.38 8.41
N LYS A 107 9.13 -13.88 7.28
CA LYS A 107 8.29 -12.67 7.25
C LYS A 107 6.80 -12.99 7.10
N VAL A 108 5.96 -12.36 7.91
CA VAL A 108 4.50 -12.42 7.79
C VAL A 108 4.03 -11.73 6.51
N GLY A 109 2.82 -12.04 6.06
CA GLY A 109 2.23 -11.47 4.85
C GLY A 109 1.91 -12.49 3.76
N ARG A 110 1.67 -12.04 2.53
CA ARG A 110 1.20 -12.90 1.42
C ARG A 110 2.26 -13.92 1.03
N MET A 111 1.88 -15.18 0.87
CA MET A 111 2.74 -16.17 0.20
C MET A 111 2.46 -16.15 -1.30
N GLU A 112 3.52 -16.26 -2.08
CA GLU A 112 3.38 -16.53 -3.50
C GLU A 112 2.69 -17.89 -3.69
N VAL A 113 1.55 -17.83 -4.37
CA VAL A 113 0.80 -19.00 -4.81
C VAL A 113 1.25 -19.26 -6.24
N ILE A 114 1.96 -20.36 -6.44
CA ILE A 114 2.32 -20.82 -7.78
C ILE A 114 1.03 -21.34 -8.44
N GLN A 115 0.76 -20.88 -9.65
CA GLN A 115 -0.44 -21.27 -10.39
C GLN A 115 -0.35 -22.76 -10.77
N MET A 116 -1.15 -23.59 -10.10
CA MET A 116 -1.20 -25.04 -10.28
C MET A 116 -2.55 -25.60 -9.82
N SER A 117 -2.79 -26.89 -10.08
CA SER A 117 -4.01 -27.58 -9.63
C SER A 117 -4.19 -27.51 -8.11
N ASN A 118 -5.45 -27.49 -7.65
CA ASN A 118 -5.79 -27.46 -6.22
C ASN A 118 -5.13 -28.60 -5.43
N ARG A 119 -5.01 -29.77 -6.04
CA ARG A 119 -4.31 -30.94 -5.45
C ARG A 119 -2.85 -30.62 -5.14
N ASN A 120 -2.14 -30.00 -6.09
CA ASN A 120 -0.73 -29.68 -5.92
C ASN A 120 -0.52 -28.54 -4.92
N GLN A 121 -1.40 -27.53 -4.90
CA GLN A 121 -1.38 -26.50 -3.88
C GLN A 121 -1.54 -27.09 -2.48
N ALA A 122 -2.48 -28.03 -2.30
CA ALA A 122 -2.68 -28.70 -1.02
C ALA A 122 -1.47 -29.56 -0.58
N VAL A 123 -0.76 -30.16 -1.53
CA VAL A 123 0.49 -30.89 -1.26
C VAL A 123 1.60 -29.94 -0.83
N ILE A 124 1.81 -28.84 -1.55
CA ILE A 124 2.84 -27.84 -1.23
C ILE A 124 2.56 -27.16 0.11
N THR A 125 1.31 -26.77 0.39
CA THR A 125 0.94 -26.19 1.69
C THR A 125 1.23 -27.16 2.83
N ARG A 126 0.90 -28.45 2.66
CA ARG A 126 1.27 -29.48 3.63
C ARG A 126 2.78 -29.61 3.84
N MET A 127 3.57 -29.62 2.76
CA MET A 127 5.03 -29.62 2.83
C MET A 127 5.57 -28.37 3.57
N ARG A 128 5.03 -27.19 3.27
CA ARG A 128 5.40 -25.91 3.91
C ARG A 128 5.05 -25.85 5.39
N MET A 129 3.99 -26.55 5.82
CA MET A 129 3.59 -26.68 7.22
C MET A 129 4.34 -27.82 7.95
N GLY A 130 5.10 -28.65 7.22
CA GLY A 130 5.78 -29.81 7.78
C GLY A 130 4.86 -31.02 7.97
N HIS A 131 3.65 -30.98 7.44
CA HIS A 131 2.65 -32.04 7.50
C HIS A 131 2.69 -32.89 6.22
N THR A 132 3.81 -33.57 5.97
CA THR A 132 3.95 -34.52 4.86
C THR A 132 3.35 -35.87 5.22
N ALA A 133 2.95 -36.70 4.23
CA ALA A 133 2.43 -38.05 4.48
C ALA A 133 3.52 -39.07 4.89
N LEU A 134 4.44 -38.65 5.77
CA LEU A 134 5.44 -39.50 6.40
C LEU A 134 4.85 -40.14 7.66
N ASN A 135 5.47 -41.23 8.11
CA ASN A 135 4.98 -42.03 9.25
C ASN A 135 4.76 -41.17 10.50
N SER A 136 5.66 -40.22 10.78
CA SER A 136 5.55 -39.29 11.89
C SER A 136 4.25 -38.47 11.86
N THR A 137 3.88 -37.90 10.71
CA THR A 137 2.63 -37.13 10.57
C THR A 137 1.41 -38.04 10.59
N LEU A 138 1.49 -39.24 9.99
CA LEU A 138 0.39 -40.20 10.02
C LEU A 138 0.12 -40.74 11.42
N PHE A 139 1.17 -40.89 12.24
CA PHE A 139 1.09 -41.20 13.66
C PHE A 139 0.42 -40.09 14.46
N ILE A 140 0.82 -38.83 14.26
CA ILE A 140 0.16 -37.65 14.87
C ILE A 140 -1.33 -37.59 14.53
N LEU A 141 -1.72 -38.01 13.32
CA LEU A 141 -3.11 -38.04 12.86
C LEU A 141 -3.88 -39.31 13.29
N GLY A 142 -3.27 -40.21 14.06
CA GLY A 142 -3.90 -41.46 14.51
C GLY A 142 -4.18 -42.47 13.38
N ARG A 143 -3.56 -42.29 12.20
CA ARG A 143 -3.73 -43.18 11.04
C ARG A 143 -2.66 -44.26 10.93
N ARG A 144 -1.71 -44.28 11.86
CA ARG A 144 -0.63 -45.27 11.95
C ARG A 144 -0.23 -45.43 13.42
N ASN A 145 0.04 -46.66 13.86
CA ASN A 145 0.31 -46.98 15.27
C ASN A 145 1.78 -46.80 15.69
N THR A 146 2.66 -46.48 14.74
CA THR A 146 4.10 -46.21 14.90
C THR A 146 4.58 -45.25 13.82
#